data_AF-A0A7S3ATH8-F1
#
_entry.id   AF-A0A7S3ATH8-F1
#
_cell.length_a   1.000
_cell.length_b   1.000
_cell.length_c   1.000
_cell.angle_alpha   90.00
_cell.angle_beta   90.00
_cell.angle_gamma   90.00
#
_symmetry.space_group_name_H-M   'P 1'
#
loop_
_entity.id
_entity.type
_entity.pdbx_description
1 polymer ?
#
loop_
_entity_poly.entity_id
_entity_poly.type
_entity_poly.pdbx_seq_one_letter_code
_entity_poly.pdbx_strand_id
1 'polypeptide(L)'
;MAALKQQADKEQQEFETEWKELGKMIEQDRKMKDFMKKEREKLSLQEHRGDMTVEQEQTLKKKVLRGNWGIAKDKASIHASMEKVQSYEEAFAKIQAATGISDIDELVTTFINAEDQNFALFNYVNELNSECEKLEEQIADIKSEIEKYKGQGLNTDNQRKKILKDLEERLQKTEAKAEQYEKKYDAAMKTVNALKVGIQSIFNKIGCNTPANMDMLGNEGVTESNMMQYLGIIEQRTNEILQLYASTQAQAREGSLDAQGNPLPTVTSILGQGPQLPAGSNQIAIQPPTTTDEAYDSEEDSEDEDDDRPFSRDELKAKTMRGLSKRENKEKKKESKRKKEKERLKSEGK
;
A
#
# COMPACT_ATOMS: atom_id res chain seq x y z
N MET A 1 -13.55 19.13 30.19
CA MET A 1 -14.76 20.00 30.24
C MET A 1 -14.73 21.02 31.39
N ALA A 2 -14.28 20.66 32.60
CA ALA A 2 -14.24 21.61 33.73
C ALA A 2 -13.29 22.82 33.52
N ALA A 3 -12.11 22.60 32.92
CA ALA A 3 -11.14 23.68 32.68
C ALA A 3 -11.62 24.73 31.67
N LEU A 4 -12.29 24.31 30.59
CA LEU A 4 -12.89 25.21 29.59
C LEU A 4 -14.03 26.04 30.18
N LYS A 5 -14.83 25.45 31.08
CA LYS A 5 -15.89 26.18 31.77
C LYS A 5 -15.32 27.24 32.73
N GLN A 6 -14.25 26.91 33.45
CA GLN A 6 -13.61 27.85 34.36
C GLN A 6 -12.94 29.02 33.62
N GLN A 7 -12.39 28.79 32.43
CA GLN A 7 -11.85 29.86 31.60
C GLN A 7 -12.95 30.76 31.04
N ALA A 8 -14.06 30.19 30.56
CA ALA A 8 -15.21 30.97 30.09
C ALA A 8 -15.83 31.82 31.20
N ASP A 9 -15.98 31.28 32.42
CA ASP A 9 -16.51 32.02 33.57
C ASP A 9 -15.58 33.18 33.98
N LYS A 10 -14.26 33.01 33.83
CA LYS A 10 -13.27 34.05 34.12
C LYS A 10 -13.29 35.17 33.07
N GLU A 11 -13.29 34.84 31.79
CA GLU A 11 -13.37 35.81 30.69
C GLU A 11 -14.68 36.61 30.76
N GLN A 12 -15.78 35.96 31.17
CA GLN A 12 -17.06 36.66 31.35
C GLN A 12 -17.04 37.64 32.52
N GLN A 13 -16.40 37.30 33.64
CA GLN A 13 -16.23 38.25 34.75
C GLN A 13 -15.35 39.45 34.36
N GLU A 14 -14.25 39.21 33.65
CA GLU A 14 -13.35 40.27 33.17
C GLU A 14 -14.12 41.23 32.25
N PHE A 15 -14.90 40.71 31.30
CA PHE A 15 -15.73 41.52 30.42
C PHE A 15 -16.78 42.36 31.18
N GLU A 16 -17.46 41.79 32.17
CA GLU A 16 -18.43 42.53 32.99
C GLU A 16 -17.79 43.66 33.78
N THR A 17 -16.55 43.48 34.26
CA THR A 17 -15.82 44.53 34.96
C THR A 17 -15.43 45.69 34.04
N GLU A 18 -14.87 45.40 32.87
CA GLU A 18 -14.50 46.43 31.89
C GLU A 18 -15.72 47.19 31.38
N TRP A 19 -16.83 46.50 31.12
CA TRP A 19 -18.08 47.13 30.68
C TRP A 19 -18.61 48.14 31.71
N LYS A 20 -18.51 47.79 33.00
CA LYS A 20 -18.96 48.66 34.09
C LYS A 20 -18.05 49.88 34.27
N GLU A 21 -16.76 49.74 34.06
CA GLU A 21 -15.81 50.87 34.09
C GLU A 21 -16.02 51.82 32.93
N LEU A 22 -16.19 51.30 31.72
CA LEU A 22 -16.45 52.12 30.54
C LEU A 22 -17.79 52.88 30.66
N GLY A 23 -18.81 52.23 31.21
CA GLY A 23 -20.09 52.88 31.53
C GLY A 23 -19.94 54.06 32.50
N LYS A 24 -19.10 53.94 33.54
CA LYS A 24 -18.83 55.04 34.48
C LYS A 24 -18.12 56.22 33.79
N MET A 25 -17.16 55.95 32.91
CA MET A 25 -16.42 57.01 32.21
C MET A 25 -17.34 57.82 31.29
N ILE A 26 -18.24 57.15 30.57
CA ILE A 26 -19.23 57.81 29.71
C ILE A 26 -20.20 58.67 30.55
N GLU A 27 -20.63 58.19 31.71
CA GLU A 27 -21.51 58.98 32.59
C GLU A 27 -20.81 60.21 33.18
N GLN A 28 -19.52 60.11 33.49
CA GLN A 28 -18.70 61.25 33.92
C GLN A 28 -18.54 62.30 32.81
N ASP A 29 -18.24 61.90 31.57
CA ASP A 29 -18.12 62.84 30.44
C ASP A 29 -19.46 63.55 30.16
N ARG A 30 -20.57 62.82 30.24
CA ARG A 30 -21.92 63.39 30.09
C ARG A 30 -22.21 64.46 31.15
N LYS A 31 -21.91 64.17 32.43
CA LYS A 31 -22.11 65.13 33.53
C LYS A 31 -21.23 66.38 33.36
N MET A 32 -19.98 66.23 32.91
CA MET A 32 -19.08 67.35 32.66
C MET A 32 -19.60 68.27 31.55
N LYS A 33 -20.06 67.70 30.44
CA LYS A 33 -20.64 68.47 29.32
C LYS A 33 -21.90 69.24 29.73
N ASP A 34 -22.78 68.62 30.52
CA ASP A 34 -23.99 69.28 31.01
C ASP A 34 -23.67 70.44 31.97
N PHE A 35 -22.62 70.29 32.80
CA PHE A 35 -22.14 71.36 33.68
C PHE A 35 -21.61 72.56 32.88
N MET A 36 -20.71 72.33 31.93
CA MET A 36 -20.13 73.39 31.08
C MET A 36 -21.19 74.13 30.27
N LYS A 37 -22.24 73.43 29.80
CA LYS A 37 -23.35 74.06 29.08
C LYS A 37 -24.15 75.01 29.97
N LYS A 38 -24.47 74.60 31.19
CA LYS A 38 -25.18 75.46 32.17
C LYS A 38 -24.34 76.67 32.59
N GLU A 39 -23.03 76.50 32.72
CA GLU A 39 -22.14 77.60 33.09
C GLU A 39 -22.07 78.66 31.98
N ARG A 40 -21.98 78.21 30.73
CA ARG A 40 -21.97 79.09 29.55
C ARG A 40 -23.29 79.84 29.34
N GLU A 41 -24.43 79.23 29.65
CA GLU A 41 -25.74 79.92 29.63
C GLU A 41 -25.87 80.98 30.72
N LYS A 42 -25.25 80.78 31.90
CA LYS A 42 -25.22 81.79 32.97
C LYS A 42 -24.42 83.04 32.61
N LEU A 43 -23.26 82.86 31.97
CA LEU A 43 -22.38 83.97 31.55
C LEU A 43 -23.01 84.88 30.48
N SER A 44 -23.95 84.35 29.68
CA SER A 44 -24.63 85.10 28.62
C SER A 44 -25.68 86.12 29.13
N LEU A 45 -26.09 86.06 30.40
CA LEU A 45 -27.21 86.84 30.93
C LEU A 45 -26.78 88.07 31.76
N GLN A 46 -25.48 88.34 31.92
CA GLN A 46 -24.97 89.32 32.90
C GLN A 46 -24.28 90.58 32.33
N GLU A 47 -24.49 90.98 31.07
CA GLU A 47 -23.90 92.23 30.55
C GLU A 47 -24.89 93.08 29.76
N HIS A 48 -25.63 93.96 30.45
CA HIS A 48 -26.23 95.16 29.87
C HIS A 48 -25.96 96.36 30.79
N ARG A 49 -25.12 97.31 30.34
CA ARG A 49 -25.28 98.78 30.49
C ARG A 49 -24.10 99.56 29.88
N GLY A 50 -24.37 100.47 28.94
CA GLY A 50 -23.48 101.60 28.63
C GLY A 50 -23.29 101.99 27.14
N ASP A 51 -24.31 102.63 26.58
CA ASP A 51 -24.37 103.61 25.46
C ASP A 51 -23.22 103.72 24.40
N MET A 52 -23.40 103.07 23.23
CA MET A 52 -22.89 103.46 21.90
C MET A 52 -23.66 102.69 20.80
N THR A 53 -23.73 103.21 19.57
CA THR A 53 -24.49 102.59 18.46
C THR A 53 -23.90 101.26 17.99
N VAL A 54 -24.77 100.23 17.99
CA VAL A 54 -24.45 98.80 17.82
C VAL A 54 -23.60 98.47 16.58
N GLU A 55 -23.82 99.12 15.44
CA GLU A 55 -23.13 98.75 14.20
C GLU A 55 -21.70 99.30 14.06
N GLN A 56 -21.44 100.51 14.58
CA GLN A 56 -20.11 101.12 14.47
C GLN A 56 -19.13 100.53 15.48
N GLU A 57 -19.60 100.21 16.69
CA GLU A 57 -18.77 99.56 17.70
C GLU A 57 -18.44 98.10 17.31
N GLN A 58 -19.38 97.35 16.73
CA GLN A 58 -19.17 95.97 16.31
C GLN A 58 -18.19 95.84 15.14
N THR A 59 -18.20 96.79 14.19
CA THR A 59 -17.31 96.77 13.03
C THR A 59 -15.88 97.17 13.39
N LEU A 60 -15.71 98.18 14.26
CA LEU A 60 -14.41 98.54 14.84
C LEU A 60 -13.88 97.44 15.76
N LYS A 61 -14.70 96.87 16.65
CA LYS A 61 -14.31 95.69 17.44
C LYS A 61 -13.91 94.53 16.55
N LYS A 62 -14.67 94.18 15.49
CA LYS A 62 -14.27 93.11 14.56
C LYS A 62 -12.93 93.37 13.87
N LYS A 63 -12.64 94.60 13.44
CA LYS A 63 -11.34 94.94 12.83
C LYS A 63 -10.19 94.88 13.85
N VAL A 64 -10.39 95.43 15.05
CA VAL A 64 -9.38 95.40 16.12
C VAL A 64 -9.15 93.97 16.62
N LEU A 65 -10.21 93.18 16.83
CA LEU A 65 -10.10 91.75 17.17
C LEU A 65 -9.41 90.95 16.07
N ARG A 66 -9.67 91.23 14.79
CA ARG A 66 -9.01 90.53 13.68
C ARG A 66 -7.53 90.93 13.54
N GLY A 67 -7.20 92.20 13.77
CA GLY A 67 -5.82 92.69 13.85
C GLY A 67 -5.05 92.09 15.04
N ASN A 68 -5.66 92.09 16.24
CA ASN A 68 -5.11 91.45 17.43
C ASN A 68 -4.99 89.93 17.28
N TRP A 69 -5.91 89.26 16.57
CA TRP A 69 -5.82 87.83 16.32
C TRP A 69 -4.71 87.49 15.32
N GLY A 70 -4.48 88.34 14.31
CA GLY A 70 -3.30 88.23 13.44
C GLY A 70 -2.00 88.36 14.23
N ILE A 71 -1.90 89.40 15.07
CA ILE A 71 -0.74 89.63 15.94
C ILE A 71 -0.57 88.48 16.96
N ALA A 72 -1.65 87.98 17.55
CA ALA A 72 -1.59 86.88 18.51
C ALA A 72 -1.22 85.55 17.84
N LYS A 73 -1.70 85.30 16.62
CA LYS A 73 -1.34 84.12 15.82
C LYS A 73 0.13 84.17 15.41
N ASP A 74 0.62 85.33 14.96
CA ASP A 74 2.03 85.53 14.63
C ASP A 74 2.90 85.45 15.87
N LYS A 75 2.44 85.98 17.01
CA LYS A 75 3.15 85.84 18.30
C LYS A 75 3.17 84.39 18.79
N ALA A 76 2.11 83.62 18.59
CA ALA A 76 2.05 82.21 18.94
C ALA A 76 2.92 81.34 18.01
N SER A 77 2.99 81.66 16.71
CA SER A 77 3.90 80.95 15.78
C SER A 77 5.37 81.31 16.04
N ILE A 78 5.66 82.56 16.39
CA ILE A 78 6.99 82.98 16.84
C ILE A 78 7.36 82.30 18.16
N HIS A 79 6.43 82.18 19.11
CA HIS A 79 6.67 81.47 20.37
C HIS A 79 6.93 79.97 20.14
N ALA A 80 6.12 79.31 19.30
CA ALA A 80 6.30 77.90 18.98
C ALA A 80 7.61 77.62 18.20
N SER A 81 8.05 78.57 17.36
CA SER A 81 9.35 78.47 16.70
C SER A 81 10.52 78.75 17.64
N MET A 82 10.38 79.71 18.57
CA MET A 82 11.37 79.91 19.65
C MET A 82 11.50 78.70 20.55
N GLU A 83 10.40 78.07 20.97
CA GLU A 83 10.45 76.84 21.78
C GLU A 83 11.13 75.69 21.03
N LYS A 84 10.91 75.55 19.71
CA LYS A 84 11.64 74.58 18.89
C LYS A 84 13.13 74.87 18.80
N VAL A 85 13.50 76.13 18.60
CA VAL A 85 14.92 76.53 18.57
C VAL A 85 15.57 76.24 19.92
N GLN A 86 14.89 76.58 21.00
CA GLN A 86 15.38 76.35 22.36
C GLN A 86 15.51 74.85 22.66
N SER A 87 14.57 74.00 22.21
CA SER A 87 14.69 72.56 22.39
C SER A 87 15.83 71.95 21.57
N TYR A 88 16.08 72.46 20.35
CA TYR A 88 17.23 72.06 19.55
C TYR A 88 18.53 72.51 20.19
N GLU A 89 18.62 73.74 20.69
CA GLU A 89 19.79 74.24 21.43
C GLU A 89 20.09 73.39 22.66
N GLU A 90 19.06 73.02 23.45
CA GLU A 90 19.23 72.13 24.60
C GLU A 90 19.67 70.72 24.19
N ALA A 91 19.16 70.18 23.09
CA ALA A 91 19.56 68.88 22.56
C ALA A 91 21.02 68.90 22.06
N PHE A 92 21.41 69.96 21.34
CA PHE A 92 22.79 70.16 20.89
C PHE A 92 23.75 70.34 22.07
N ALA A 93 23.37 71.10 23.10
CA ALA A 93 24.18 71.26 24.30
C ALA A 93 24.40 69.92 25.02
N LYS A 94 23.39 69.06 25.08
CA LYS A 94 23.52 67.70 25.65
C LYS A 94 24.46 66.83 24.82
N ILE A 95 24.34 66.87 23.50
CA ILE A 95 25.19 66.08 22.60
C ILE A 95 26.65 66.59 22.66
N GLN A 96 26.86 67.91 22.66
CA GLN A 96 28.16 68.54 22.82
C GLN A 96 28.81 68.18 24.17
N ALA A 97 28.04 68.18 25.26
CA ALA A 97 28.52 67.78 26.59
C ALA A 97 28.88 66.28 26.65
N ALA A 98 28.17 65.42 25.92
CA ALA A 98 28.42 63.98 25.90
C ALA A 98 29.56 63.57 24.97
N THR A 99 29.72 64.25 23.83
CA THR A 99 30.71 63.92 22.79
C THR A 99 32.01 64.72 22.93
N GLY A 100 31.97 65.88 23.58
CA GLY A 100 33.12 66.78 23.76
C GLY A 100 33.53 67.56 22.51
N ILE A 101 32.82 67.40 21.39
CA ILE A 101 33.10 68.07 20.12
C ILE A 101 32.56 69.50 20.19
N SER A 102 33.44 70.49 20.04
CA SER A 102 33.07 71.92 20.16
C SER A 102 32.64 72.55 18.84
N ASP A 103 33.04 71.95 17.71
CA ASP A 103 32.67 72.38 16.38
C ASP A 103 31.36 71.72 15.92
N ILE A 104 30.38 72.55 15.55
CA ILE A 104 29.04 72.12 15.18
C ILE A 104 29.07 71.35 13.85
N ASP A 105 29.90 71.77 12.90
CA ASP A 105 30.01 71.11 11.60
C ASP A 105 30.65 69.71 11.73
N GLU A 106 31.65 69.56 12.61
CA GLU A 106 32.27 68.28 12.96
C GLU A 106 31.27 67.34 13.66
N LEU A 107 30.45 67.86 14.58
CA LEU A 107 29.41 67.10 15.26
C LEU A 107 28.35 66.56 14.30
N VAL A 108 27.85 67.41 13.39
CA VAL A 108 26.87 67.01 12.39
C VAL A 108 27.46 65.95 11.46
N THR A 109 28.70 66.12 11.02
CA THR A 109 29.37 65.16 10.13
C THR A 109 29.58 63.80 10.81
N THR A 110 30.00 63.78 12.07
CA THR A 110 30.16 62.54 12.85
C THR A 110 28.82 61.88 13.16
N PHE A 111 27.77 62.65 13.41
CA PHE A 111 26.42 62.12 13.60
C PHE A 111 25.88 61.48 12.32
N ILE A 112 26.02 62.14 11.16
CA ILE A 112 25.61 61.57 9.86
C ILE A 112 26.38 60.27 9.58
N ASN A 113 27.70 60.26 9.78
CA ASN A 113 28.50 59.04 9.58
C ASN A 113 28.09 57.91 10.53
N ALA A 114 27.78 58.23 11.79
CA ALA A 114 27.29 57.24 12.75
C ALA A 114 25.89 56.74 12.39
N GLU A 115 25.01 57.61 11.90
CA GLU A 115 23.67 57.26 11.43
C GLU A 115 23.74 56.35 10.19
N ASP A 116 24.61 56.67 9.23
CA ASP A 116 24.87 55.83 8.04
C ASP A 116 25.41 54.44 8.44
N GLN A 117 26.35 54.37 9.38
CA GLN A 117 26.85 53.09 9.90
C GLN A 117 25.75 52.30 10.61
N ASN A 118 24.91 52.98 11.39
CA ASN A 118 23.81 52.33 12.11
C ASN A 118 22.75 51.81 11.13
N PHE A 119 22.46 52.57 10.07
CA PHE A 119 21.59 52.14 8.99
C PHE A 119 22.14 50.92 8.25
N ALA A 120 23.45 50.92 7.94
CA ALA A 120 24.11 49.78 7.32
C ALA A 120 24.06 48.53 8.21
N LEU A 121 24.31 48.67 9.51
CA LEU A 121 24.21 47.59 10.49
C LEU A 121 22.78 47.06 10.61
N PHE A 122 21.78 47.94 10.61
CA PHE A 122 20.37 47.55 10.67
C PHE A 122 19.97 46.73 9.44
N ASN A 123 20.40 47.15 8.25
CA ASN A 123 20.19 46.38 7.02
C ASN A 123 20.89 45.02 7.08
N TYR A 124 22.13 44.97 7.57
CA TYR A 124 22.87 43.72 7.71
C TYR A 124 22.20 42.75 8.70
N VAL A 125 21.69 43.25 9.83
CA VAL A 125 20.92 42.43 10.79
C VAL A 125 19.64 41.89 10.16
N ASN A 126 18.92 42.70 9.37
CA ASN A 126 17.73 42.25 8.67
C ASN A 126 18.06 41.18 7.62
N GLU A 127 19.15 41.34 6.89
CA GLU A 127 19.61 40.37 5.89
C GLU A 127 20.01 39.06 6.55
N LEU A 128 20.78 39.10 7.65
CA LEU A 128 21.12 37.93 8.45
C LEU A 128 19.89 37.23 9.03
N ASN A 129 18.90 37.98 9.53
CA ASN A 129 17.66 37.40 10.03
C ASN A 129 16.91 36.68 8.91
N SER A 130 16.81 37.28 7.71
CA SER A 130 16.20 36.64 6.56
C SER A 130 16.95 35.39 6.10
N GLU A 131 18.29 35.41 6.15
CA GLU A 131 19.10 34.23 5.86
C GLU A 131 18.90 33.14 6.91
N CYS A 132 18.79 33.49 8.19
CA CYS A 132 18.53 32.56 9.28
C CYS A 132 17.17 31.88 9.10
N GLU A 133 16.10 32.64 8.83
CA GLU A 133 14.76 32.10 8.54
C GLU A 133 14.80 31.14 7.35
N LYS A 134 15.50 31.50 6.28
CA LYS A 134 15.66 30.65 5.09
C LYS A 134 16.41 29.35 5.40
N LEU A 135 17.47 29.42 6.19
CA LEU A 135 18.24 28.23 6.59
C LEU A 135 17.41 27.33 7.51
N GLU A 136 16.61 27.90 8.43
CA GLU A 136 15.71 27.15 9.29
C GLU A 136 14.63 26.41 8.47
N GLU A 137 14.05 27.05 7.47
CA GLU A 137 13.13 26.42 6.52
C GLU A 137 13.80 25.26 5.77
N GLN A 138 15.00 25.47 5.23
CA GLN A 138 15.75 24.41 4.55
C GLN A 138 16.09 23.24 5.48
N ILE A 139 16.44 23.51 6.73
CA ILE A 139 16.70 22.46 7.73
C ILE A 139 15.41 21.68 8.02
N ALA A 140 14.26 22.35 8.12
CA ALA A 140 12.97 21.71 8.32
C ALA A 140 12.60 20.81 7.14
N ASP A 141 12.76 21.30 5.91
CA ASP A 141 12.49 20.57 4.68
C ASP A 141 13.36 19.31 4.57
N ILE A 142 14.67 19.45 4.78
CA ILE A 142 15.61 18.31 4.72
C ILE A 142 15.29 17.29 5.81
N LYS A 143 14.94 17.70 7.02
CA LYS A 143 14.55 16.77 8.10
C LYS A 143 13.28 15.99 7.73
N SER A 144 12.28 16.67 7.20
CA SER A 144 11.04 16.04 6.71
C SER A 144 11.33 15.02 5.61
N GLU A 145 12.23 15.37 4.68
CA GLU A 145 12.65 14.46 3.62
C GLU A 145 13.41 13.23 4.15
N ILE A 146 14.30 13.40 5.13
CA ILE A 146 14.98 12.30 5.82
C ILE A 146 13.96 11.35 6.48
N GLU A 147 12.96 11.87 7.19
CA GLU A 147 11.95 11.05 7.86
C GLU A 147 11.09 10.27 6.85
N LYS A 148 10.73 10.90 5.73
CA LYS A 148 10.03 10.24 4.63
C LYS A 148 10.84 9.05 4.08
N TYR A 149 12.12 9.24 3.77
CA TYR A 149 12.96 8.16 3.27
C TYR A 149 13.29 7.10 4.32
N LYS A 150 13.42 7.46 5.60
CA LYS A 150 13.65 6.50 6.68
C LYS A 150 12.44 5.59 6.90
N GLY A 151 11.22 6.14 6.85
CA GLY A 151 9.98 5.38 6.95
C GLY A 151 9.75 4.47 5.72
N GLN A 152 10.00 4.99 4.52
CA GLN A 152 9.87 4.20 3.28
C GLN A 152 10.96 3.12 3.19
N GLY A 153 12.21 3.43 3.53
CA GLY A 153 13.33 2.51 3.44
C GLY A 153 13.14 1.25 4.28
N LEU A 154 12.64 1.37 5.51
CA LEU A 154 12.37 0.20 6.38
C LEU A 154 11.25 -0.68 5.85
N ASN A 155 10.17 -0.07 5.33
CA ASN A 155 9.02 -0.83 4.85
C ASN A 155 9.34 -1.53 3.52
N THR A 156 10.03 -0.84 2.61
CA THR A 156 10.52 -1.40 1.34
C THR A 156 11.56 -2.50 1.58
N ASP A 157 12.49 -2.33 2.52
CA ASP A 157 13.51 -3.34 2.81
C ASP A 157 12.89 -4.62 3.43
N ASN A 158 11.89 -4.47 4.32
CA ASN A 158 11.14 -5.61 4.84
C ASN A 158 10.31 -6.32 3.77
N GLN A 159 9.63 -5.58 2.88
CA GLN A 159 8.92 -6.18 1.75
C GLN A 159 9.88 -6.91 0.81
N ARG A 160 11.02 -6.29 0.48
CA ARG A 160 12.04 -6.91 -0.39
C ARG A 160 12.62 -8.18 0.24
N LYS A 161 12.90 -8.18 1.54
CA LYS A 161 13.33 -9.39 2.28
C LYS A 161 12.27 -10.49 2.25
N LYS A 162 10.98 -10.14 2.40
CA LYS A 162 9.89 -11.10 2.32
C LYS A 162 9.78 -11.72 0.92
N ILE A 163 9.85 -10.91 -0.13
CA ILE A 163 9.82 -11.37 -1.52
C ILE A 163 11.03 -12.27 -1.81
N LEU A 164 12.23 -11.88 -1.38
CA LEU A 164 13.43 -12.70 -1.56
C LEU A 164 13.28 -14.06 -0.89
N LYS A 165 12.79 -14.10 0.35
CA LYS A 165 12.58 -15.36 1.07
C LYS A 165 11.55 -16.25 0.39
N ASP A 166 10.46 -15.67 -0.12
CA ASP A 166 9.43 -16.42 -0.85
C ASP A 166 9.97 -17.00 -2.16
N LEU A 167 10.71 -16.20 -2.93
CA LEU A 167 11.35 -16.65 -4.16
C LEU A 167 12.39 -17.75 -3.90
N GLU A 168 13.16 -17.65 -2.81
CA GLU A 168 14.12 -18.67 -2.40
C GLU A 168 13.42 -19.98 -2.02
N GLU A 169 12.30 -19.91 -1.30
CA GLU A 169 11.49 -21.09 -0.97
C GLU A 169 10.86 -21.73 -2.21
N ARG A 170 10.35 -20.91 -3.15
CA ARG A 170 9.81 -21.39 -4.42
C ARG A 170 10.88 -22.03 -5.29
N LEU A 171 12.07 -21.44 -5.35
CA LEU A 171 13.22 -22.00 -6.06
C LEU A 171 13.58 -23.38 -5.48
N GLN A 172 13.76 -23.48 -4.17
CA GLN A 172 14.10 -24.72 -3.50
C GLN A 172 13.05 -25.82 -3.74
N LYS A 173 11.75 -25.49 -3.64
CA LYS A 173 10.67 -26.45 -3.93
C LYS A 173 10.70 -26.91 -5.38
N THR A 174 10.97 -26.01 -6.31
CA THR A 174 10.99 -26.30 -7.75
C THR A 174 12.19 -27.17 -8.12
N GLU A 175 13.37 -26.87 -7.58
CA GLU A 175 14.58 -27.69 -7.73
C GLU A 175 14.39 -29.10 -7.16
N ALA A 176 13.79 -29.22 -5.97
CA ALA A 176 13.49 -30.52 -5.38
C ALA A 176 12.50 -31.33 -6.24
N LYS A 177 11.44 -30.68 -6.79
CA LYS A 177 10.51 -31.33 -7.72
C LYS A 177 11.22 -31.75 -9.02
N ALA A 178 12.09 -30.91 -9.57
CA ALA A 178 12.87 -31.22 -10.77
C ALA A 178 13.79 -32.44 -10.56
N GLU A 179 14.54 -32.48 -9.45
CA GLU A 179 15.42 -33.61 -9.11
C GLU A 179 14.61 -34.91 -8.93
N GLN A 180 13.41 -34.84 -8.34
CA GLN A 180 12.53 -35.99 -8.23
C GLN A 180 12.05 -36.49 -9.59
N TYR A 181 11.69 -35.59 -10.51
CA TYR A 181 11.27 -35.98 -11.86
C TYR A 181 12.42 -36.55 -12.67
N GLU A 182 13.64 -36.03 -12.52
CA GLU A 182 14.84 -36.57 -13.16
C GLU A 182 15.12 -38.01 -12.68
N LYS A 183 15.06 -38.28 -11.37
CA LYS A 183 15.19 -39.64 -10.82
C LYS A 183 14.13 -40.60 -11.36
N LYS A 184 12.87 -40.14 -11.47
CA LYS A 184 11.78 -40.95 -12.04
C LYS A 184 12.00 -41.22 -13.53
N TYR A 185 12.45 -40.22 -14.27
CA TYR A 185 12.78 -40.35 -15.69
C TYR A 185 13.90 -41.38 -15.90
N ASP A 186 14.99 -41.30 -15.13
CA ASP A 186 16.09 -42.26 -15.21
C ASP A 186 15.64 -43.70 -14.91
N ALA A 187 14.79 -43.88 -13.90
CA ALA A 187 14.24 -45.19 -13.56
C ALA A 187 13.34 -45.74 -14.67
N ALA A 188 12.47 -44.90 -15.25
CA ALA A 188 11.62 -45.27 -16.38
C ALA A 188 12.47 -45.60 -17.62
N MET A 189 13.48 -44.80 -17.93
CA MET A 189 14.36 -44.99 -19.08
C MET A 189 15.18 -46.28 -18.98
N LYS A 190 15.67 -46.64 -17.78
CA LYS A 190 16.28 -47.96 -17.54
C LYS A 190 15.32 -49.10 -17.85
N THR A 191 14.07 -48.98 -17.45
CA THR A 191 13.02 -49.98 -17.72
C THR A 191 12.73 -50.08 -19.22
N VAL A 192 12.56 -48.95 -19.90
CA VAL A 192 12.34 -48.88 -21.35
C VAL A 192 13.51 -49.51 -22.12
N ASN A 193 14.75 -49.24 -21.72
CA ASN A 193 15.92 -49.82 -22.37
C ASN A 193 16.01 -51.35 -22.14
N ALA A 194 15.68 -51.82 -20.94
CA ALA A 194 15.60 -53.27 -20.69
C ALA A 194 14.52 -53.94 -21.55
N LEU A 195 13.36 -53.27 -21.73
CA LEU A 195 12.30 -53.75 -22.62
C LEU A 195 12.75 -53.79 -24.08
N LYS A 196 13.42 -52.75 -24.60
CA LYS A 196 13.97 -52.74 -25.97
C LYS A 196 14.83 -53.98 -26.24
N VAL A 197 15.73 -54.31 -25.32
CA VAL A 197 16.60 -55.51 -25.42
C VAL A 197 15.77 -56.80 -25.38
N GLY A 198 14.82 -56.91 -24.45
CA GLY A 198 13.95 -58.08 -24.31
C GLY A 198 13.09 -58.33 -25.56
N ILE A 199 12.47 -57.28 -26.08
CA ILE A 199 11.64 -57.31 -27.29
C ILE A 199 12.49 -57.74 -28.50
N GLN A 200 13.66 -57.13 -28.71
CA GLN A 200 14.56 -57.50 -29.81
C GLN A 200 14.98 -58.97 -29.72
N SER A 201 15.30 -59.46 -28.51
CA SER A 201 15.65 -60.86 -28.27
C SER A 201 14.49 -61.81 -28.62
N ILE A 202 13.27 -61.51 -28.18
CA ILE A 202 12.09 -62.35 -28.47
C ILE A 202 11.80 -62.33 -29.97
N PHE A 203 11.78 -61.15 -30.60
CA PHE A 203 11.54 -60.97 -32.04
C PHE A 203 12.47 -61.85 -32.89
N ASN A 204 13.76 -61.89 -32.53
CA ASN A 204 14.74 -62.71 -33.22
C ASN A 204 14.55 -64.21 -32.93
N LYS A 205 14.28 -64.60 -31.68
CA LYS A 205 14.14 -66.01 -31.27
C LYS A 205 12.95 -66.73 -31.90
N ILE A 206 11.82 -66.04 -32.06
CA ILE A 206 10.60 -66.64 -32.66
C ILE A 206 10.57 -66.51 -34.19
N GLY A 207 11.66 -65.98 -34.78
CA GLY A 207 11.83 -65.87 -36.23
C GLY A 207 10.99 -64.77 -36.88
N CYS A 208 10.66 -63.69 -36.17
CA CYS A 208 9.96 -62.54 -36.76
C CYS A 208 10.82 -61.73 -37.74
N ASN A 209 12.13 -61.99 -37.77
CA ASN A 209 13.09 -61.26 -38.60
C ASN A 209 13.03 -61.66 -40.09
N THR A 210 11.87 -61.44 -40.71
CA THR A 210 11.63 -61.66 -42.14
C THR A 210 11.96 -60.38 -42.92
N PRO A 211 12.37 -60.46 -44.19
CA PRO A 211 12.63 -59.28 -45.02
C PRO A 211 11.43 -58.32 -45.10
N ALA A 212 10.20 -58.84 -45.11
CA ALA A 212 8.98 -58.03 -45.10
C ALA A 212 8.80 -57.25 -43.80
N ASN A 213 9.11 -57.86 -42.65
CA ASN A 213 9.02 -57.18 -41.36
C ASN A 213 10.16 -56.17 -41.17
N MET A 214 11.36 -56.44 -41.68
CA MET A 214 12.48 -55.49 -41.65
C MET A 214 12.21 -54.24 -42.52
N ASP A 215 11.60 -54.40 -43.68
CA ASP A 215 11.22 -53.28 -44.55
C ASP A 215 10.17 -52.38 -43.88
N MET A 216 9.24 -52.98 -43.12
CA MET A 216 8.20 -52.25 -42.39
C MET A 216 8.69 -51.57 -41.10
N LEU A 217 9.63 -52.16 -40.36
CA LEU A 217 10.08 -51.65 -39.06
C LEU A 217 11.34 -50.78 -39.15
N GLY A 218 12.02 -50.79 -40.28
CA GLY A 218 13.32 -50.16 -40.47
C GLY A 218 14.45 -50.98 -39.84
N ASN A 219 15.69 -50.62 -40.21
CA ASN A 219 16.89 -51.38 -39.82
C ASN A 219 17.56 -50.87 -38.53
N GLU A 220 16.89 -49.99 -37.77
CA GLU A 220 17.43 -49.33 -36.57
C GLU A 220 17.18 -50.10 -35.26
N GLY A 221 16.54 -51.28 -35.34
CA GLY A 221 16.16 -52.08 -34.17
C GLY A 221 14.97 -51.49 -33.41
N VAL A 222 14.77 -51.95 -32.16
CA VAL A 222 13.66 -51.48 -31.31
C VAL A 222 13.97 -50.09 -30.73
N THR A 223 13.18 -49.10 -31.11
CA THR A 223 13.15 -47.72 -30.61
C THR A 223 11.85 -47.46 -29.84
N GLU A 224 11.73 -46.33 -29.16
CA GLU A 224 10.48 -45.97 -28.44
C GLU A 224 9.29 -45.75 -29.38
N SER A 225 9.53 -45.27 -30.60
CA SER A 225 8.47 -45.00 -31.58
C SER A 225 7.96 -46.26 -32.29
N ASN A 226 8.81 -47.29 -32.42
CA ASN A 226 8.47 -48.54 -33.12
C ASN A 226 8.22 -49.75 -32.19
N MET A 227 8.38 -49.58 -30.87
CA MET A 227 8.26 -50.66 -29.88
C MET A 227 6.93 -51.40 -29.94
N MET A 228 5.83 -50.67 -30.13
CA MET A 228 4.49 -51.24 -30.20
C MET A 228 4.29 -52.11 -31.45
N GLN A 229 4.89 -51.71 -32.58
CA GLN A 229 4.86 -52.46 -33.83
C GLN A 229 5.64 -53.77 -33.70
N TYR A 230 6.83 -53.74 -33.06
CA TYR A 230 7.56 -54.96 -32.70
C TYR A 230 6.72 -55.91 -31.85
N LEU A 231 6.06 -55.40 -30.80
CA LEU A 231 5.20 -56.20 -29.93
C LEU A 231 4.01 -56.82 -30.68
N GLY A 232 3.35 -56.05 -31.57
CA GLY A 232 2.23 -56.56 -32.37
C GLY A 232 2.63 -57.71 -33.31
N ILE A 233 3.81 -57.63 -33.92
CA ILE A 233 4.33 -58.72 -34.76
C ILE A 233 4.71 -59.93 -33.92
N ILE A 234 5.35 -59.71 -32.77
CA ILE A 234 5.65 -60.79 -31.82
C ILE A 234 4.37 -61.50 -31.40
N GLU A 235 3.32 -60.76 -31.08
CA GLU A 235 2.02 -61.31 -30.72
C GLU A 235 1.43 -62.16 -31.85
N GLN A 236 1.36 -61.62 -33.07
CA GLN A 236 0.88 -62.37 -34.24
C GLN A 236 1.67 -63.67 -34.43
N ARG A 237 3.01 -63.59 -34.40
CA ARG A 237 3.87 -64.75 -34.61
C ARG A 237 3.74 -65.79 -33.50
N THR A 238 3.61 -65.34 -32.25
CA THR A 238 3.41 -66.22 -31.10
C THR A 238 2.08 -66.97 -31.22
N ASN A 239 1.01 -66.28 -31.65
CA ASN A 239 -0.29 -66.90 -31.89
C ASN A 239 -0.24 -67.94 -33.01
N GLU A 240 0.46 -67.66 -34.12
CA GLU A 240 0.69 -68.63 -35.20
C GLU A 240 1.40 -69.89 -34.71
N ILE A 241 2.48 -69.72 -33.92
CA ILE A 241 3.24 -70.86 -33.35
C ILE A 241 2.36 -71.68 -32.41
N LEU A 242 1.55 -71.04 -31.56
CA LEU A 242 0.62 -71.72 -30.66
C LEU A 242 -0.44 -72.51 -31.42
N GLN A 243 -1.01 -71.95 -32.50
CA GLN A 243 -1.98 -72.65 -33.35
C GLN A 243 -1.36 -73.86 -34.05
N LEU A 244 -0.14 -73.72 -34.59
CA LEU A 244 0.60 -74.84 -35.19
C LEU A 244 0.91 -75.94 -34.18
N TYR A 245 1.29 -75.57 -32.95
CA TYR A 245 1.51 -76.54 -31.88
C TYR A 245 0.22 -77.27 -31.49
N ALA A 246 -0.89 -76.53 -31.35
CA ALA A 246 -2.19 -77.11 -31.01
C ALA A 246 -2.69 -78.07 -32.11
N SER A 247 -2.52 -77.74 -33.39
CA SER A 247 -2.88 -78.63 -34.50
C SER A 247 -1.99 -79.87 -34.57
N THR A 248 -0.68 -79.71 -34.37
CA THR A 248 0.27 -80.85 -34.32
C THR A 248 -0.03 -81.78 -33.14
N GLN A 249 -0.39 -81.22 -31.99
CA GLN A 249 -0.74 -82.01 -30.80
C GLN A 249 -2.12 -82.69 -30.95
N ALA A 250 -3.07 -82.04 -31.63
CA ALA A 250 -4.35 -82.65 -31.99
C ALA A 250 -4.15 -83.82 -32.95
N GLN A 251 -3.30 -83.67 -33.99
CA GLN A 251 -2.96 -84.73 -34.93
C GLN A 251 -2.18 -85.88 -34.27
N ALA A 252 -1.28 -85.59 -33.32
CA ALA A 252 -0.59 -86.60 -32.54
C ALA A 252 -1.52 -87.35 -31.56
N ARG A 253 -2.69 -86.78 -31.25
CA ARG A 253 -3.76 -87.39 -30.43
C ARG A 253 -4.94 -87.91 -31.25
N GLU A 254 -5.00 -87.67 -32.56
CA GLU A 254 -5.93 -88.32 -33.49
C GLU A 254 -5.58 -89.81 -33.55
N GLY A 255 -6.14 -90.55 -32.60
CA GLY A 255 -5.82 -91.95 -32.30
C GLY A 255 -6.12 -92.33 -30.85
N SER A 256 -6.23 -91.38 -29.92
CA SER A 256 -6.70 -91.62 -28.55
C SER A 256 -8.19 -91.27 -28.41
N LEU A 257 -9.01 -92.30 -28.60
CA LEU A 257 -10.40 -92.32 -28.16
C LEU A 257 -10.43 -92.53 -26.64
N ASP A 258 -11.39 -91.93 -25.94
CA ASP A 258 -11.69 -92.37 -24.58
C ASP A 258 -12.28 -93.80 -24.61
N ALA A 259 -12.44 -94.43 -23.44
CA ALA A 259 -13.00 -95.78 -23.35
C ALA A 259 -14.47 -95.88 -23.82
N GLN A 260 -15.09 -94.77 -24.24
CA GLN A 260 -16.45 -94.69 -24.78
C GLN A 260 -16.49 -94.28 -26.27
N GLY A 261 -15.34 -94.12 -26.94
CA GLY A 261 -15.28 -93.79 -28.37
C GLY A 261 -15.55 -92.32 -28.69
N ASN A 262 -15.53 -91.42 -27.71
CA ASN A 262 -15.71 -89.99 -27.94
C ASN A 262 -14.36 -89.27 -28.12
N PRO A 263 -14.30 -88.24 -28.98
CA PRO A 263 -13.13 -87.38 -29.08
C PRO A 263 -12.97 -86.56 -27.79
N LEU A 264 -11.78 -86.60 -27.18
CA LEU A 264 -11.43 -85.84 -25.98
C LEU A 264 -11.52 -84.32 -26.27
N PRO A 265 -12.05 -83.48 -25.35
CA PRO A 265 -12.16 -82.03 -25.58
C PRO A 265 -10.79 -81.40 -25.89
N THR A 266 -10.75 -80.65 -26.99
CA THR A 266 -9.52 -80.04 -27.53
C THR A 266 -9.15 -78.76 -26.78
N VAL A 267 -7.85 -78.55 -26.56
CA VAL A 267 -7.28 -77.34 -25.92
C VAL A 267 -7.55 -76.04 -26.73
N THR A 268 -8.04 -76.20 -27.96
CA THR A 268 -8.39 -75.13 -28.92
C THR A 268 -9.48 -74.18 -28.41
N SER A 269 -10.34 -74.59 -27.46
CA SER A 269 -11.37 -73.71 -26.90
C SER A 269 -10.87 -72.71 -25.84
N ILE A 270 -9.64 -72.87 -25.34
CA ILE A 270 -9.08 -72.02 -24.27
C ILE A 270 -7.93 -71.14 -24.77
N LEU A 271 -7.18 -71.57 -25.79
CA LEU A 271 -5.91 -70.96 -26.20
C LEU A 271 -5.99 -70.03 -27.44
N GLY A 272 -7.10 -69.30 -27.61
CA GLY A 272 -7.31 -68.49 -28.83
C GLY A 272 -8.27 -67.30 -28.69
N GLN A 273 -8.80 -67.02 -27.49
CA GLN A 273 -9.52 -65.76 -27.27
C GLN A 273 -8.50 -64.67 -26.91
N GLY A 274 -7.91 -64.07 -27.95
CA GLY A 274 -7.36 -62.73 -27.81
C GLY A 274 -8.46 -61.76 -27.31
N PRO A 275 -8.09 -60.62 -26.70
CA PRO A 275 -9.08 -59.64 -26.26
C PRO A 275 -9.99 -59.28 -27.44
N GLN A 276 -11.31 -59.40 -27.26
CA GLN A 276 -12.33 -59.16 -28.28
C GLN A 276 -12.46 -57.68 -28.69
N LEU A 277 -11.51 -56.82 -28.27
CA LEU A 277 -11.54 -55.38 -28.44
C LEU A 277 -10.25 -54.94 -29.17
N PRO A 278 -10.38 -54.18 -30.26
CA PRO A 278 -9.22 -53.71 -31.02
C PRO A 278 -8.34 -52.80 -30.15
N ALA A 279 -7.02 -52.90 -30.34
CA ALA A 279 -6.05 -52.04 -29.67
C ALA A 279 -6.36 -50.55 -29.97
N GLY A 280 -6.77 -49.81 -28.93
CA GLY A 280 -7.17 -48.40 -29.01
C GLY A 280 -8.65 -48.11 -28.68
N SER A 281 -9.53 -49.11 -28.58
CA SER A 281 -10.91 -48.90 -28.14
C SER A 281 -11.01 -48.93 -26.61
N ASN A 282 -10.63 -47.85 -25.94
CA ASN A 282 -10.95 -47.63 -24.53
C ASN A 282 -12.43 -47.29 -24.37
N GLN A 283 -13.34 -48.28 -24.44
CA GLN A 283 -14.55 -48.17 -23.62
C GLN A 283 -14.16 -48.51 -22.19
N ILE A 284 -13.60 -47.51 -21.51
CA ILE A 284 -13.50 -47.52 -20.06
C ILE A 284 -14.94 -47.45 -19.56
N ALA A 285 -15.52 -48.59 -19.21
CA ALA A 285 -16.68 -48.61 -18.34
C ALA A 285 -16.19 -48.12 -16.96
N ILE A 286 -16.29 -46.82 -16.74
CA ILE A 286 -16.03 -46.21 -15.44
C ILE A 286 -17.10 -46.76 -14.51
N GLN A 287 -16.81 -47.85 -13.80
CA GLN A 287 -17.56 -48.13 -12.59
C GLN A 287 -17.24 -47.02 -11.60
N PRO A 288 -18.25 -46.31 -11.07
CA PRO A 288 -18.01 -45.31 -10.06
C PRO A 288 -17.30 -45.98 -8.87
N PRO A 289 -16.18 -45.43 -8.38
CA PRO A 289 -15.43 -46.06 -7.30
C PRO A 289 -16.34 -46.23 -6.07
N THR A 290 -16.46 -47.48 -5.61
CA THR A 290 -17.06 -47.80 -4.33
C THR A 290 -16.20 -47.17 -3.23
N THR A 291 -16.85 -46.49 -2.28
CA THR A 291 -16.24 -45.65 -1.24
C THR A 291 -15.45 -46.41 -0.15
N THR A 292 -14.91 -47.59 -0.46
CA THR A 292 -14.21 -48.43 0.52
C THR A 292 -12.96 -49.05 -0.09
N ASP A 293 -11.93 -48.25 -0.30
CA ASP A 293 -10.59 -48.79 -0.08
C ASP A 293 -9.63 -47.68 0.36
N GLU A 294 -9.00 -47.93 1.51
CA GLU A 294 -8.08 -47.08 2.24
C GLU A 294 -6.70 -47.19 1.57
N ALA A 295 -6.49 -46.55 0.42
CA ALA A 295 -5.17 -46.59 -0.22
C ALA A 295 -4.87 -45.47 -1.22
N TYR A 296 -5.45 -44.27 -1.10
CA TYR A 296 -4.96 -43.10 -1.83
C TYR A 296 -5.13 -41.85 -0.96
N ASP A 297 -4.11 -41.56 -0.15
CA ASP A 297 -3.88 -40.23 0.38
C ASP A 297 -3.36 -39.36 -0.77
N SER A 298 -4.27 -38.97 -1.68
CA SER A 298 -4.01 -37.86 -2.58
C SER A 298 -4.08 -36.60 -1.72
N GLU A 299 -2.93 -36.17 -1.22
CA GLU A 299 -2.64 -34.77 -0.96
C GLU A 299 -3.03 -34.01 -2.25
N GLU A 300 -4.28 -33.52 -2.30
CA GLU A 300 -4.71 -32.49 -3.25
C GLU A 300 -3.87 -31.25 -2.92
N ASP A 301 -2.68 -31.19 -3.52
CA ASP A 301 -1.89 -29.98 -3.71
C ASP A 301 -2.82 -29.02 -4.46
N SER A 302 -3.47 -28.14 -3.69
CA SER A 302 -4.21 -27.03 -4.27
C SER A 302 -3.19 -26.15 -4.96
N GLU A 303 -3.14 -26.25 -6.30
CA GLU A 303 -2.59 -25.23 -7.17
C GLU A 303 -3.41 -23.95 -6.97
N ASP A 304 -3.19 -23.26 -5.85
CA ASP A 304 -3.40 -21.82 -5.76
C ASP A 304 -2.25 -21.22 -6.57
N GLU A 305 -2.51 -20.91 -7.84
CA GLU A 305 -1.72 -19.91 -8.55
C GLU A 305 -1.82 -18.62 -7.72
N ASP A 306 -0.78 -18.36 -6.93
CA ASP A 306 -0.55 -17.07 -6.29
C ASP A 306 -0.18 -16.05 -7.38
N ASP A 307 -1.19 -15.65 -8.15
CA ASP A 307 -1.13 -14.52 -9.07
C ASP A 307 -1.27 -13.26 -8.22
N ASP A 308 -0.16 -12.51 -8.05
CA ASP A 308 0.01 -11.32 -7.19
C ASP A 308 -0.88 -10.11 -7.57
N ARG A 309 -1.87 -10.30 -8.44
CA ARG A 309 -2.80 -9.25 -8.85
C ARG A 309 -3.95 -9.10 -7.84
N PRO A 310 -4.39 -7.86 -7.54
CA PRO A 310 -5.53 -7.65 -6.65
C PRO A 310 -6.80 -8.29 -7.23
N PHE A 311 -7.43 -9.16 -6.45
CA PHE A 311 -8.66 -9.85 -6.85
C PHE A 311 -9.82 -8.89 -7.12
N SER A 312 -10.57 -9.18 -8.19
CA SER A 312 -11.88 -8.58 -8.44
C SER A 312 -12.88 -8.96 -7.33
N ARG A 313 -13.89 -8.10 -7.10
CA ARG A 313 -14.96 -8.35 -6.14
C ARG A 313 -15.69 -9.68 -6.40
N ASP A 314 -15.84 -10.05 -7.66
CA ASP A 314 -16.52 -11.29 -8.05
C ASP A 314 -15.62 -12.52 -7.85
N GLU A 315 -14.31 -12.38 -8.08
CA GLU A 315 -13.30 -13.42 -7.80
C GLU A 315 -13.18 -13.70 -6.30
N LEU A 316 -13.16 -12.64 -5.47
CA LEU A 316 -13.12 -12.77 -4.01
C LEU A 316 -14.37 -13.46 -3.46
N LYS A 317 -15.54 -13.12 -4.02
CA LYS A 317 -16.82 -13.77 -3.67
C LYS A 317 -16.81 -15.24 -4.05
N ALA A 318 -16.33 -15.59 -5.25
CA ALA A 318 -16.21 -16.98 -5.69
C ALA A 318 -15.24 -17.79 -4.81
N LYS A 319 -14.06 -17.21 -4.49
CA LYS A 319 -13.05 -17.86 -3.62
C LYS A 319 -13.60 -18.10 -2.21
N THR A 320 -14.32 -17.12 -1.66
CA THR A 320 -14.98 -17.26 -0.34
C THR A 320 -16.06 -18.34 -0.34
N MET A 321 -16.92 -18.38 -1.35
CA MET A 321 -17.97 -19.39 -1.47
C MET A 321 -17.40 -20.80 -1.63
N ARG A 322 -16.34 -20.97 -2.43
CA ARG A 322 -15.64 -22.24 -2.60
C ARG A 322 -15.01 -22.72 -1.29
N GLY A 323 -14.41 -21.80 -0.52
CA GLY A 323 -13.86 -22.09 0.81
C GLY A 323 -14.94 -22.54 1.82
N LEU A 324 -16.09 -21.86 1.84
CA LEU A 324 -17.22 -22.23 2.70
C LEU A 324 -17.77 -23.62 2.34
N SER A 325 -17.96 -23.91 1.05
CA SER A 325 -18.42 -25.24 0.60
C SER A 325 -17.42 -26.35 0.93
N LYS A 326 -16.10 -26.10 0.80
CA LYS A 326 -15.05 -27.08 1.16
C LYS A 326 -15.05 -27.37 2.66
N ARG A 327 -15.26 -26.34 3.49
CA ARG A 327 -15.35 -26.45 4.95
C ARG A 327 -16.61 -27.19 5.40
N GLU A 328 -17.76 -26.89 4.79
CA GLU A 328 -19.02 -27.58 5.05
C GLU A 328 -18.95 -29.08 4.67
N ASN A 329 -18.33 -29.41 3.52
CA ASN A 329 -18.10 -30.81 3.14
C ASN A 329 -17.13 -31.53 4.11
N LYS A 330 -16.13 -30.84 4.64
CA LYS A 330 -15.18 -31.40 5.62
C LYS A 330 -15.87 -31.71 6.96
N GLU A 331 -16.79 -30.84 7.40
CA GLU A 331 -17.62 -31.08 8.59
C GLU A 331 -18.58 -32.25 8.40
N LYS A 332 -19.29 -32.33 7.25
CA LYS A 332 -20.16 -33.47 6.91
C LYS A 332 -19.39 -34.80 6.86
N LYS A 333 -18.16 -34.80 6.32
CA LYS A 333 -17.29 -35.99 6.27
C LYS A 333 -16.80 -36.41 7.66
N LYS A 334 -16.57 -35.46 8.58
CA LYS A 334 -16.23 -35.74 9.99
C LYS A 334 -17.42 -36.34 10.76
N GLU A 335 -18.62 -35.80 10.52
CA GLU A 335 -19.84 -36.27 11.17
C GLU A 335 -20.22 -37.68 10.70
N SER A 336 -20.07 -37.98 9.41
CA SER A 336 -20.29 -39.33 8.88
C SER A 336 -19.29 -40.36 9.41
N LYS A 337 -18.00 -39.99 9.56
CA LYS A 337 -16.99 -40.85 10.20
C LYS A 337 -17.35 -41.17 11.66
N ARG A 338 -17.75 -40.16 12.44
CA ARG A 338 -18.18 -40.35 13.85
C ARG A 338 -19.43 -41.24 13.97
N LYS A 339 -20.36 -41.14 13.01
CA LYS A 339 -21.57 -41.97 13.00
C LYS A 339 -21.25 -43.43 12.68
N LYS A 340 -20.40 -43.69 11.68
CA LYS A 340 -19.91 -45.04 11.35
C LYS A 340 -19.15 -45.69 12.51
N GLU A 341 -18.32 -44.93 13.22
CA GLU A 341 -17.58 -45.42 14.39
C GLU A 341 -18.52 -45.81 15.53
N LYS A 342 -19.56 -45.01 15.81
CA LYS A 342 -20.60 -45.35 16.79
C LYS A 342 -21.44 -46.57 16.41
N GLU A 343 -21.73 -46.76 15.13
CA GLU A 343 -22.46 -47.95 14.65
C GLU A 343 -21.62 -49.22 14.76
N ARG A 344 -20.33 -49.13 14.46
CA ARG A 344 -19.37 -50.24 14.58
C ARG A 344 -19.16 -50.68 16.04
N LEU A 345 -19.04 -49.72 16.96
CA LEU A 345 -18.96 -49.99 18.40
C LEU A 345 -20.25 -50.61 18.97
N LYS A 346 -21.41 -50.37 18.34
CA LYS A 346 -22.68 -51.00 18.72
C LYS A 346 -22.84 -52.41 18.15
N SER A 347 -22.22 -52.73 17.02
CA SER A 347 -22.24 -54.08 16.45
C SER A 347 -21.27 -55.05 17.12
N GLU A 348 -20.17 -54.55 17.68
CA GLU A 348 -19.16 -55.37 18.40
C GLU A 348 -19.53 -55.64 19.88
N GLY A 349 -20.63 -55.06 20.37
CA GLY A 349 -21.08 -55.14 21.77
C GLY A 349 -22.32 -56.00 22.01
N LYS A 350 -22.52 -57.10 21.27
CA LYS A 350 -23.57 -58.09 21.53
C LYS A 350 -23.01 -59.48 21.75
#